data_AF-A0A6I9NQK8-F1
#
_entry.id   AF-A0A6I9NQK8-F1
#
_cell.length_a   1.000
_cell.length_b   1.000
_cell.length_c   1.000
_cell.angle_alpha   90.00
_cell.angle_beta   90.00
_cell.angle_gamma   90.00
#
_symmetry.space_group_name_H-M   'P 1'
#
loop_
_entity.id
_entity.type
_entity.pdbx_description
1 polymer ?
#
loop_
_entity_poly.entity_id
_entity_poly.type
_entity_poly.pdbx_seq_one_letter_code
_entity_poly.pdbx_strand_id
1 'polypeptide(L)'
;MVSAETGMFMYNDSKTLAWFPSKAAPEDQRYLHFGVLCGLALYNQCIIHLPFPLALFKKLLGVKPSLGDMMEFSPFVGKGLKNILEDYTDDEIGILDLDFSINWDGTNVDLDPQNPEKPLTGQNRYSKI
;
A
#
# COMPACT_ATOMS: atom_id res chain seq x y z
N MET A 1 12.80 -6.31 15.25
CA MET A 1 12.22 -7.27 14.27
C MET A 1 11.79 -6.57 12.99
N VAL A 2 11.16 -5.39 13.09
CA VAL A 2 10.94 -4.51 11.94
C VAL A 2 11.88 -3.31 12.11
N SER A 3 12.92 -3.22 11.28
CA SER A 3 13.88 -2.10 11.25
C SER A 3 14.16 -1.76 9.79
N ALA A 4 14.30 -0.47 9.48
CA ALA A 4 14.66 -0.02 8.14
C ALA A 4 16.06 -0.53 7.72
N GLU A 5 16.94 -0.78 8.69
CA GLU A 5 18.33 -1.21 8.47
C GLU A 5 18.45 -2.60 7.85
N THR A 6 17.44 -3.47 8.03
CA THR A 6 17.46 -4.83 7.44
C THR A 6 16.98 -4.84 5.99
N GLY A 7 16.46 -3.72 5.48
CA GLY A 7 15.92 -3.60 4.12
C GLY A 7 14.65 -4.41 3.84
N MET A 8 14.09 -5.09 4.84
CA MET A 8 12.89 -5.92 4.67
C MET A 8 11.60 -5.11 4.54
N PHE A 9 11.56 -3.94 5.18
CA PHE A 9 10.36 -3.11 5.22
C PHE A 9 10.73 -1.65 5.00
N MET A 10 9.89 -0.94 4.27
CA MET A 10 9.89 0.51 4.19
C MET A 10 9.00 1.08 5.30
N TYR A 11 9.15 2.38 5.57
CA TYR A 11 8.27 3.10 6.48
C TYR A 11 7.50 4.17 5.72
N ASN A 12 6.31 4.50 6.22
CA ASN A 12 5.54 5.64 5.75
C ASN A 12 6.24 6.98 6.06
N ASP A 13 5.71 8.08 5.52
CA ASP A 13 6.32 9.42 5.64
C ASP A 13 6.53 9.84 7.10
N SER A 14 5.60 9.49 8.01
CA SER A 14 5.71 9.77 9.45
C SER A 14 6.66 8.83 10.21
N LYS A 15 7.20 7.80 9.55
CA LYS A 15 8.06 6.76 10.13
C LYS A 15 7.43 6.00 11.29
N THR A 16 6.11 5.94 11.34
CA THR A 16 5.35 5.27 12.40
C THR A 16 4.86 3.90 11.99
N LEU A 17 4.63 3.69 10.69
CA LEU A 17 4.08 2.46 10.13
C LEU A 17 5.03 1.87 9.11
N ALA A 18 5.26 0.57 9.21
CA ALA A 18 6.06 -0.22 8.29
C ALA A 18 5.19 -0.85 7.20
N TRP A 19 5.77 -1.05 6.02
CA TRP A 19 5.15 -1.74 4.90
C TRP A 19 6.18 -2.45 4.02
N PHE A 20 5.69 -3.26 3.08
CA PHE A 20 6.51 -3.99 2.14
C PHE A 20 6.99 -3.05 1.00
N PRO A 21 8.25 -3.18 0.54
CA PRO A 21 8.73 -2.44 -0.63
C PRO A 21 8.02 -2.89 -1.92
N SER A 22 8.08 -2.08 -2.98
CA SER A 22 7.53 -2.36 -4.32
C SER A 22 8.13 -3.62 -4.93
N LYS A 23 9.42 -3.87 -4.64
CA LYS A 23 10.18 -5.00 -5.12
C LYS A 23 10.69 -5.81 -3.94
N ALA A 24 10.15 -7.01 -3.79
CA ALA A 24 10.76 -8.02 -2.94
C ALA A 24 11.93 -8.67 -3.69
N ALA A 25 13.05 -8.92 -3.01
CA ALA A 25 14.11 -9.74 -3.60
C ALA A 25 13.56 -11.17 -3.84
N PRO A 26 13.70 -11.74 -5.06
CA PRO A 26 13.01 -12.98 -5.47
C PRO A 26 13.28 -14.21 -4.59
N GLU A 27 14.40 -14.23 -3.86
CA GLU A 27 14.86 -15.36 -3.05
C GLU A 27 14.77 -15.08 -1.54
N ASP A 28 14.03 -14.04 -1.14
CA ASP A 28 14.02 -13.59 0.24
C ASP A 28 13.11 -14.44 1.15
N GLN A 29 13.67 -15.52 1.70
CA GLN A 29 13.00 -16.32 2.74
C GLN A 29 12.75 -15.54 4.05
N ARG A 30 13.27 -14.31 4.20
CA ARG A 30 13.07 -13.54 5.44
C ARG A 30 11.60 -13.23 5.70
N TYR A 31 10.76 -13.04 4.67
CA TYR A 31 9.32 -12.84 4.88
C TYR A 31 8.62 -14.11 5.37
N LEU A 32 9.04 -15.29 4.89
CA LEU A 32 8.55 -16.57 5.40
C LEU A 32 8.95 -16.74 6.86
N HIS A 33 10.22 -16.52 7.20
CA HIS A 33 10.70 -16.58 8.58
C HIS A 33 9.99 -15.59 9.49
N PHE A 34 9.77 -14.36 9.03
CA PHE A 34 8.99 -13.36 9.74
C PHE A 34 7.56 -13.86 10.03
N GLY A 35 6.89 -14.43 9.02
CA GLY A 35 5.56 -15.02 9.19
C GLY A 35 5.53 -16.18 10.19
N VAL A 36 6.52 -17.09 10.13
CA VAL A 36 6.66 -18.20 11.09
C VAL A 36 6.87 -17.66 12.50
N LEU A 37 7.73 -16.66 12.69
CA LEU A 37 7.95 -16.02 13.99
C LEU A 37 6.68 -15.35 14.53
N CYS A 38 5.92 -14.65 13.68
CA CYS A 38 4.63 -14.08 14.07
C CYS A 38 3.63 -15.17 14.49
N GLY A 39 3.54 -16.27 13.74
CA GLY A 39 2.69 -17.40 14.08
C GLY A 39 3.09 -18.09 15.39
N LEU A 40 4.40 -18.26 15.62
CA LEU A 40 4.93 -18.80 16.88
C LEU A 40 4.64 -17.86 18.05
N ALA A 41 4.82 -16.54 17.88
CA ALA A 41 4.50 -15.57 18.92
C ALA A 41 3.01 -15.63 19.29
N LEU A 42 2.13 -15.68 18.29
CA LEU A 42 0.69 -15.81 18.49
C LEU A 42 0.34 -17.12 19.22
N TYR A 43 0.90 -18.25 18.79
CA TYR A 43 0.69 -19.56 19.41
C TYR A 43 1.12 -19.59 20.88
N ASN A 44 2.27 -18.97 21.19
CA ASN A 44 2.82 -18.90 22.54
C ASN A 44 2.26 -17.73 23.37
N GLN A 45 1.22 -17.03 22.91
CA GLN A 45 0.63 -15.86 23.58
C GLN A 45 1.66 -14.76 23.90
N CYS A 46 2.71 -14.67 23.09
CA CYS A 46 3.75 -13.67 23.23
C CYS A 46 3.33 -12.38 22.50
N ILE A 47 3.23 -11.28 23.24
CA ILE A 47 2.90 -9.98 22.67
C ILE A 47 4.13 -9.45 21.92
N ILE A 48 3.97 -9.24 20.61
CA ILE A 48 4.98 -8.63 19.75
C ILE A 48 4.48 -7.28 19.23
N HIS A 49 5.37 -6.29 19.21
CA HIS A 49 5.07 -4.99 18.62
C HIS A 49 5.26 -5.05 17.11
N LEU A 50 4.15 -4.93 16.37
CA LEU A 50 4.09 -4.94 14.92
C LEU A 50 3.54 -3.59 14.44
N PRO A 51 4.40 -2.63 14.06
CA PRO A 51 3.98 -1.30 13.63
C PRO A 51 3.46 -1.33 12.19
N PHE A 52 2.55 -2.24 11.85
CA PHE A 52 1.93 -2.32 10.52
C PHE A 52 0.53 -1.73 10.55
N PRO A 53 0.07 -1.11 9.45
CA PRO A 53 -1.30 -0.63 9.36
C PRO A 53 -2.30 -1.79 9.41
N LEU A 54 -3.56 -1.49 9.73
CA LEU A 54 -4.63 -2.48 9.80
C LEU A 54 -4.80 -3.26 8.47
N ALA A 55 -4.44 -2.62 7.36
CA ALA A 55 -4.40 -3.20 6.02
C ALA A 55 -3.72 -4.57 5.97
N LEU A 56 -2.60 -4.76 6.71
CA LEU A 56 -1.86 -6.03 6.72
C LEU A 56 -2.73 -7.14 7.31
N PHE A 57 -3.33 -6.90 8.47
CA PHE A 57 -4.13 -7.89 9.19
C PHE A 57 -5.40 -8.22 8.43
N LYS A 58 -6.04 -7.23 7.79
CA LYS A 58 -7.14 -7.47 6.85
C LYS A 58 -6.73 -8.41 5.72
N LYS A 59 -5.58 -8.14 5.08
CA LYS A 59 -5.05 -8.97 4.00
C LYS A 59 -4.78 -10.42 4.46
N LEU A 60 -4.22 -10.61 5.66
CA LEU A 60 -4.01 -11.94 6.25
C LEU A 60 -5.32 -12.69 6.51
N LEU A 61 -6.42 -11.99 6.78
CA LEU A 61 -7.76 -12.55 6.98
C LEU A 61 -8.57 -12.67 5.68
N GLY A 62 -7.99 -12.36 4.52
CA GLY A 62 -8.70 -12.35 3.25
C GLY A 62 -9.71 -11.21 3.08
N VAL A 63 -9.64 -10.18 3.95
CA VAL A 63 -10.46 -8.97 3.84
C VAL A 63 -9.78 -7.99 2.90
N LYS A 64 -10.51 -7.51 1.89
CA LYS A 64 -10.02 -6.50 0.94
C LYS A 64 -9.74 -5.18 1.69
N PRO A 65 -8.53 -4.61 1.61
CA PRO A 65 -8.25 -3.28 2.13
C PRO A 65 -9.12 -2.20 1.47
N SER A 66 -9.40 -1.13 2.19
CA SER A 66 -10.19 0.01 1.72
C SER A 66 -9.37 1.30 1.65
N LEU A 67 -9.98 2.36 1.10
CA LEU A 67 -9.38 3.70 1.10
C LEU A 67 -9.02 4.19 2.51
N GLY A 68 -9.79 3.80 3.54
CA GLY A 68 -9.49 4.12 4.93
C GLY A 68 -8.17 3.52 5.43
N ASP A 69 -7.81 2.33 4.93
CA ASP A 69 -6.51 1.71 5.23
C ASP A 69 -5.35 2.49 4.59
N MET A 70 -5.56 3.05 3.40
CA MET A 70 -4.57 3.92 2.77
C MET A 70 -4.44 5.26 3.50
N MET A 71 -5.53 5.81 4.03
CA MET A 71 -5.50 7.02 4.86
C MET A 71 -4.75 6.80 6.18
N GLU A 72 -4.85 5.61 6.78
CA GLU A 72 -4.04 5.24 7.95
C GLU A 72 -2.55 5.23 7.61
N PHE A 73 -2.20 4.61 6.48
CA PHE A 73 -0.80 4.47 6.07
C PHE A 73 -0.17 5.77 5.59
N SER A 74 -0.83 6.46 4.65
CA SER A 74 -0.44 7.77 4.12
C SER A 74 -1.67 8.68 4.01
N PRO A 75 -1.90 9.57 4.98
CA PRO A 75 -3.01 10.51 4.94
C PRO A 75 -3.01 11.41 3.69
N PHE A 76 -1.82 11.77 3.20
CA PHE A 76 -1.65 12.59 2.01
C PHE A 76 -2.18 11.88 0.77
N VAL A 77 -1.70 10.66 0.51
CA VAL A 77 -2.15 9.87 -0.65
C VAL A 77 -3.63 9.48 -0.51
N GLY A 78 -4.04 9.00 0.68
CA GLY A 78 -5.43 8.63 0.93
C GLY A 78 -6.41 9.78 0.70
N LYS A 79 -6.04 11.02 1.08
CA LYS A 79 -6.86 12.20 0.79
C LYS A 79 -6.88 12.54 -0.70
N GLY A 80 -5.74 12.46 -1.40
CA GLY A 80 -5.69 12.67 -2.84
C GLY A 80 -6.60 11.70 -3.61
N LEU A 81 -6.55 10.41 -3.26
CA LEU A 81 -7.43 9.39 -3.83
C LEU A 81 -8.90 9.66 -3.50
N LYS A 82 -9.21 10.07 -2.26
CA LYS A 82 -10.58 10.46 -1.89
C LYS A 82 -11.10 11.60 -2.76
N ASN A 83 -10.30 12.66 -2.95
CA ASN A 83 -10.69 13.79 -3.76
C ASN A 83 -11.02 13.35 -5.20
N ILE A 84 -10.17 12.52 -5.80
CA ILE A 84 -10.40 11.97 -7.15
C ILE A 84 -11.69 11.15 -7.21
N LEU A 85 -11.95 10.32 -6.21
CA LEU A 85 -13.09 9.41 -6.20
C LEU A 85 -14.43 10.07 -5.87
N GLU A 86 -14.43 11.10 -5.02
CA GLU A 86 -15.65 11.62 -4.41
C GLU A 86 -15.87 13.11 -4.65
N ASP A 87 -14.82 13.92 -4.62
CA ASP A 87 -14.96 15.38 -4.58
C ASP A 87 -14.79 16.05 -5.94
N TYR A 88 -13.93 15.51 -6.82
CA TYR A 88 -13.66 16.07 -8.14
C TYR A 88 -14.72 15.67 -9.17
N THR A 89 -15.02 16.63 -10.04
CA THR A 89 -15.83 16.47 -11.25
C THR A 89 -15.03 15.78 -12.35
N ASP A 90 -15.73 15.25 -13.36
CA ASP A 90 -15.11 14.60 -14.52
C ASP A 90 -14.14 15.54 -15.26
N ASP A 91 -14.50 16.82 -15.40
CA ASP A 91 -13.67 17.84 -16.05
C ASP A 91 -12.41 18.13 -15.21
N GLU A 92 -12.55 18.26 -13.89
CA GLU A 92 -11.39 18.46 -13.00
C GLU A 92 -10.41 17.29 -13.06
N ILE A 93 -10.91 16.05 -13.09
CA ILE A 93 -10.06 14.85 -13.22
C ILE A 93 -9.31 14.87 -14.57
N GLY A 94 -9.99 15.24 -15.66
CA GLY A 94 -9.37 15.34 -16.98
C GLY A 94 -8.24 16.38 -17.05
N ILE A 95 -8.30 17.43 -16.22
CA ILE A 95 -7.25 18.47 -16.13
C ILE A 95 -6.02 17.99 -15.36
N LEU A 96 -6.16 16.97 -14.49
CA LEU A 96 -5.03 16.46 -13.70
C LEU A 96 -3.95 15.78 -14.57
N ASP A 97 -4.31 15.34 -15.78
CA ASP A 97 -3.44 14.64 -16.74
C ASP A 97 -2.69 13.46 -16.08
N LEU A 98 -3.43 12.68 -15.30
CA LEU A 98 -2.93 11.50 -14.61
C LEU A 98 -3.21 10.25 -15.41
N ASP A 99 -2.37 9.24 -15.23
CA ASP A 99 -2.58 7.87 -15.67
C ASP A 99 -2.70 6.93 -14.45
N PHE A 100 -2.64 5.62 -14.70
CA PHE A 100 -2.64 4.60 -13.66
C PHE A 100 -1.23 4.18 -13.24
N SER A 101 -0.27 5.10 -13.22
CA SER A 101 1.08 4.87 -12.71
C SER A 101 1.29 5.58 -11.37
N ILE A 102 2.08 4.97 -10.49
CA ILE A 102 2.47 5.57 -9.21
C ILE A 102 3.96 5.43 -8.96
N ASN A 103 4.56 6.37 -8.24
CA ASN A 103 5.87 6.16 -7.64
C ASN A 103 5.69 5.55 -6.24
N TRP A 104 6.02 4.28 -6.11
CA TRP A 104 6.08 3.59 -4.83
C TRP A 104 7.55 3.40 -4.46
N ASP A 105 7.98 3.90 -3.30
CA ASP A 105 9.36 3.74 -2.79
C ASP A 105 10.52 4.12 -3.74
N GLY A 106 10.28 5.04 -4.68
CA GLY A 106 11.26 5.43 -5.71
C GLY A 106 11.18 4.57 -6.98
N THR A 107 10.30 3.57 -7.00
CA THR A 107 10.01 2.72 -8.16
C THR A 107 8.68 3.12 -8.80
N ASN A 108 8.67 3.35 -10.12
CA ASN A 108 7.41 3.52 -10.85
C ASN A 108 6.72 2.16 -11.03
N VAL A 109 5.43 2.12 -10.69
CA VAL A 109 4.58 0.92 -10.74
C VAL A 109 3.31 1.25 -11.52
N ASP A 110 3.03 0.45 -12.55
CA ASP A 110 1.79 0.53 -13.32
C ASP A 110 0.68 -0.28 -12.64
N LEU A 111 -0.42 0.38 -12.28
CA LEU A 111 -1.60 -0.23 -11.67
C LEU A 111 -2.50 -0.94 -12.70
N ASP A 112 -2.36 -0.58 -13.98
CA ASP A 112 -2.92 -1.33 -15.10
C ASP A 112 -1.83 -1.74 -16.10
N PRO A 113 -1.05 -2.81 -15.83
CA PRO A 113 0.05 -3.22 -16.70
C PRO A 113 -0.36 -3.56 -18.14
N GLN A 114 -1.66 -3.82 -18.38
CA GLN A 114 -2.19 -4.06 -19.73
C GLN A 114 -2.35 -2.78 -20.54
N ASN A 115 -2.56 -1.64 -19.87
CA ASN A 115 -2.79 -0.34 -20.48
C ASN A 115 -2.14 0.78 -19.62
N PRO A 116 -0.79 0.82 -19.52
CA PRO A 116 -0.10 1.76 -18.63
C PRO A 116 -0.35 3.22 -18.99
N GLU A 117 -0.49 3.53 -20.29
CA GLU A 117 -0.73 4.89 -20.80
C GLU A 117 -2.22 5.28 -20.79
N LYS A 118 -3.10 4.47 -20.19
CA LYS A 118 -4.52 4.78 -20.14
C LYS A 118 -4.74 5.98 -19.22
N PRO A 119 -5.31 7.10 -19.72
CA PRO A 119 -5.54 8.26 -18.89
C PRO A 119 -6.63 7.98 -17.85
N LEU A 120 -6.45 8.55 -16.66
CA LEU A 120 -7.45 8.63 -15.63
C LEU A 120 -8.53 9.63 -16.07
N THR A 121 -9.78 9.20 -16.04
CA THR A 121 -10.95 10.03 -16.38
C THR A 121 -12.04 9.78 -15.35
N GLY A 122 -13.04 10.67 -15.29
CA GLY A 122 -14.19 10.49 -14.40
C GLY A 122 -14.90 9.14 -14.57
N GLN A 123 -14.92 8.61 -15.80
CA GLN A 123 -15.55 7.34 -16.15
C GLN A 123 -14.79 6.11 -15.65
N ASN A 124 -13.48 6.22 -15.41
CA ASN A 124 -12.63 5.08 -15.02
C ASN A 124 -12.00 5.22 -13.62
N ARG A 125 -12.35 6.26 -12.87
CA ARG A 125 -11.76 6.57 -11.55
C ARG A 125 -11.92 5.48 -10.48
N TYR A 126 -12.95 4.62 -10.57
CA TYR A 126 -13.16 3.50 -9.65
C TYR A 126 -12.54 2.18 -10.10
N SER A 127 -11.85 2.15 -11.25
CA SER A 127 -11.44 0.89 -11.87
C SER A 127 -10.19 0.27 -11.24
N LYS A 128 -9.26 1.12 -10.78
CA LYS A 128 -7.93 0.74 -10.28
C LYS A 128 -7.51 1.49 -9.01
N ILE A 129 -8.34 2.43 -8.54
CA ILE A 129 -8.20 3.14 -7.26
C ILE A 129 -9.06 2.42 -6.22
#